data_AF-A0AA38RPU7-F1
#
_entry.id   AF-A0AA38RPU7-F1
#
_cell.length_a   1.000
_cell.length_b   1.000
_cell.length_c   1.000
_cell.angle_alpha   90.00
_cell.angle_beta   90.00
_cell.angle_gamma   90.00
#
_symmetry.space_group_name_H-M   'P 1'
#
loop_
_entity.id
_entity.type
_entity.pdbx_description
1 polymer ?
#
loop_
_entity_poly.entity_id
_entity_poly.type
_entity_poly.pdbx_seq_one_letter_code
_entity_poly.pdbx_strand_id
1 'polypeptide(L)'
;MRFFNPIVLLMLGLAYAAETPELAQFELATEAGAAAVEARAPEAGVSENSVANVLQKRKCTYNGCKCNSRGYQFHSCGGCVWTNDGSWVITKKRVATHIFECSPSGDCCDYGHADDCGTGKGRCFIRD
;
A
#
# COMPACT_ATOMS: atom_id res chain seq x y z
N MET A 1 -38.76 -43.59 -7.63
CA MET A 1 -38.00 -43.93 -8.85
C MET A 1 -36.52 -43.80 -8.53
N ARG A 2 -35.78 -44.91 -8.58
CA ARG A 2 -34.32 -44.98 -8.46
C ARG A 2 -33.72 -44.68 -9.83
N PHE A 3 -32.66 -43.87 -9.92
CA PHE A 3 -31.52 -44.11 -10.83
C PHE A 3 -30.31 -43.30 -10.32
N PHE A 4 -29.43 -43.96 -9.58
CA PHE A 4 -27.99 -43.68 -9.56
C PHE A 4 -27.42 -44.01 -10.95
N ASN A 5 -26.45 -43.24 -11.48
CA ASN A 5 -25.10 -43.71 -11.86
C ASN A 5 -24.26 -42.69 -12.70
N PRO A 6 -22.94 -42.92 -12.91
CA PRO A 6 -21.88 -41.92 -12.65
C PRO A 6 -20.83 -41.81 -13.79
N ILE A 7 -20.21 -40.65 -14.02
CA ILE A 7 -18.98 -40.56 -14.84
C ILE A 7 -18.19 -39.39 -14.25
N VAL A 8 -17.27 -39.56 -13.30
CA VAL A 8 -15.91 -40.11 -13.42
C VAL A 8 -15.16 -39.59 -14.65
N LEU A 9 -14.52 -38.44 -14.48
CA LEU A 9 -13.48 -37.85 -15.33
C LEU A 9 -12.43 -37.34 -14.33
N LEU A 10 -11.50 -38.15 -13.82
CA LEU A 10 -10.32 -38.79 -14.43
C LEU A 10 -9.38 -37.79 -15.14
N MET A 11 -8.41 -37.33 -14.33
CA MET A 11 -7.00 -37.04 -14.62
C MET A 11 -6.62 -35.98 -15.66
N LEU A 12 -6.09 -34.85 -15.18
CA LEU A 12 -4.89 -34.25 -15.77
C LEU A 12 -3.90 -33.91 -14.65
N GLY A 13 -2.82 -34.70 -14.58
CA GLY A 13 -1.66 -34.41 -13.76
C GLY A 13 -0.79 -33.35 -14.43
N LEU A 14 -0.49 -32.28 -13.70
CA LEU A 14 0.61 -31.38 -14.00
C LEU A 14 1.76 -31.74 -13.05
N ALA A 15 2.73 -32.47 -13.58
CA ALA A 15 4.04 -32.60 -12.99
C ALA A 15 4.72 -31.23 -13.05
N TYR A 16 4.81 -30.54 -11.92
CA TYR A 16 5.74 -29.42 -11.75
C TYR A 16 7.08 -30.00 -11.31
N ALA A 17 8.08 -29.89 -12.19
CA ALA A 17 9.46 -30.15 -11.87
C ALA A 17 9.93 -29.11 -10.84
N ALA A 18 10.32 -29.58 -9.66
CA ALA A 18 10.93 -28.75 -8.63
C ALA A 18 12.37 -28.43 -9.05
N GLU A 19 12.60 -27.18 -9.38
CA GLU A 19 13.92 -26.56 -9.50
C GLU A 19 14.61 -26.54 -8.13
N THR A 20 15.80 -27.15 -8.08
CA THR A 20 16.71 -27.19 -6.94
C THR A 20 17.39 -25.84 -6.76
N PRO A 21 17.28 -25.15 -5.61
CA PRO A 21 18.23 -24.11 -5.25
C PRO A 21 19.51 -24.78 -4.70
N GLU A 22 20.60 -24.57 -5.43
CA GLU A 22 21.96 -24.89 -5.03
C GLU A 22 22.27 -24.32 -3.65
N LEU A 23 22.73 -25.21 -2.77
CA LEU A 23 23.31 -24.89 -1.47
C LEU A 23 24.63 -24.15 -1.68
N ALA A 24 24.55 -22.83 -1.76
CA ALA A 24 25.70 -21.96 -1.57
C ALA A 24 26.18 -22.11 -0.12
N GLN A 25 27.30 -22.81 0.01
CA GLN A 25 28.08 -22.97 1.21
C GLN A 25 28.56 -21.58 1.68
N PHE A 26 28.15 -21.17 2.88
CA PHE A 26 28.84 -20.11 3.62
C PHE A 26 29.43 -20.77 4.87
N GLU A 27 30.72 -21.06 4.82
CA GLU A 27 31.47 -21.59 5.96
C GLU A 27 31.50 -20.52 7.05
N LEU A 28 30.79 -20.81 8.15
CA LEU A 28 30.87 -20.00 9.36
C LEU A 28 32.08 -20.48 10.16
N ALA A 29 33.16 -19.71 10.09
CA ALA A 29 34.33 -19.89 10.93
C ALA A 29 33.95 -19.74 12.42
N THR A 30 34.47 -20.69 13.20
CA THR A 30 34.83 -20.62 14.63
C THR A 30 35.26 -19.18 15.03
N GLU A 31 35.01 -18.65 16.23
CA GLU A 31 35.60 -19.06 17.50
C GLU A 31 34.79 -18.49 18.69
N ALA A 32 34.93 -19.18 19.81
CA ALA A 32 34.37 -18.89 21.11
C ALA A 32 34.83 -17.57 21.74
N GLY A 33 33.91 -16.93 22.46
CA GLY A 33 34.18 -15.80 23.34
C GLY A 33 33.00 -15.56 24.26
N ALA A 34 32.75 -16.49 25.18
CA ALA A 34 31.79 -16.32 26.25
C ALA A 34 32.28 -15.23 27.20
N ALA A 35 31.73 -14.03 27.08
CA ALA A 35 31.73 -13.02 28.13
C ALA A 35 30.28 -12.69 28.45
N ALA A 36 29.83 -13.13 29.63
CA ALA A 36 28.53 -12.78 30.18
C ALA A 36 28.45 -11.25 30.33
N VAL A 37 27.67 -10.59 29.47
CA VAL A 37 27.32 -9.19 29.63
C VAL A 37 26.02 -9.15 30.42
N GLU A 38 26.15 -8.79 31.69
CA GLU A 38 25.05 -8.58 32.62
C GLU A 38 24.07 -7.56 32.04
N ALA A 39 22.83 -7.99 31.77
CA ALA A 39 21.78 -7.13 31.24
C ALA A 39 21.34 -6.13 32.32
N ARG A 40 21.99 -4.96 32.36
CA ARG A 40 21.49 -3.83 33.12
C ARG A 40 20.33 -3.21 32.33
N ALA A 41 19.12 -3.33 32.87
CA ALA A 41 17.92 -2.71 32.34
C ALA A 41 18.15 -1.21 32.09
N PRO A 42 17.90 -0.68 30.88
CA PRO A 42 17.82 0.75 30.72
C PRO A 42 16.49 1.23 31.30
N GLU A 43 16.63 2.00 32.37
CA GLU A 43 15.62 2.89 32.95
C GLU A 43 14.82 3.59 31.83
N ALA A 44 13.50 3.63 31.99
CA ALA A 44 12.57 4.20 31.03
C ALA A 44 12.88 5.68 30.73
N GLY A 45 13.59 5.91 29.63
CA GLY A 45 13.72 7.20 28.97
C GLY A 45 13.15 7.06 27.56
N VAL A 46 11.91 7.52 27.36
CA VAL A 46 11.31 7.61 26.02
C VAL A 46 12.12 8.62 25.23
N SER A 47 13.04 8.12 24.41
CA SER A 47 13.70 8.92 23.39
C SER A 47 12.64 9.31 22.36
N GLU A 48 12.41 10.62 22.23
CA GLU A 48 11.54 11.21 21.20
C GLU A 48 12.01 10.89 19.77
N ASN A 49 13.18 10.25 19.62
CA ASN A 49 13.79 9.82 18.38
C ASN A 49 13.70 8.30 18.14
N SER A 50 12.79 7.61 18.81
CA SER A 50 12.43 6.25 18.43
C SER A 50 11.91 6.25 16.98
N VAL A 51 12.30 5.26 16.16
CA VAL A 51 11.84 5.11 14.76
C VAL A 51 10.30 5.13 14.65
N ALA A 52 9.61 4.77 15.73
CA ALA A 52 8.15 4.90 15.88
C ALA A 52 7.63 6.35 15.91
N ASN A 53 8.41 7.31 16.41
CA ASN A 53 8.06 8.75 16.44
C ASN A 53 8.46 9.48 15.14
N VAL A 54 9.41 8.92 14.37
CA VAL A 54 9.83 9.42 13.04
C VAL A 54 8.85 9.02 11.93
N LEU A 55 7.93 8.08 12.19
CA LEU A 55 6.79 7.80 11.33
C LEU A 55 5.58 8.62 11.79
N GLN A 56 5.68 9.95 11.72
CA GLN A 56 4.52 10.81 11.96
C GLN A 56 3.36 10.34 11.08
N LYS A 57 2.24 10.02 11.72
CA LYS A 57 1.02 9.59 11.04
C LYS A 57 0.69 10.61 9.96
N ARG A 58 0.78 10.19 8.69
CA ARG A 58 0.30 10.99 7.56
C ARG A 58 -1.11 11.45 7.92
N LYS A 59 -1.42 12.74 7.72
CA LYS A 59 -2.74 13.35 7.96
C LYS A 59 -3.78 12.82 6.95
N CYS A 60 -3.85 11.50 6.77
CA CYS A 60 -4.87 10.82 5.99
C CYS A 60 -6.14 10.77 6.84
N THR A 61 -7.13 11.56 6.47
CA THR A 61 -8.49 11.41 6.97
C THR A 61 -9.23 10.46 6.02
N TYR A 62 -9.36 9.19 6.42
CA TYR A 62 -10.17 8.25 5.65
C TYR A 62 -11.66 8.52 5.91
N ASN A 63 -12.26 9.35 5.06
CA ASN A 63 -13.69 9.66 5.14
C ASN A 63 -14.54 8.69 4.28
N GLY A 64 -13.93 7.71 3.61
CA GLY A 64 -14.61 6.83 2.64
C GLY A 64 -14.79 7.47 1.26
N CYS A 65 -13.91 8.40 0.91
CA CYS A 65 -13.80 8.90 -0.46
C CYS A 65 -13.35 7.78 -1.40
N LYS A 66 -13.69 7.97 -2.68
CA LYS A 66 -13.28 7.08 -3.76
C LYS A 66 -12.70 7.91 -4.88
N CYS A 67 -11.81 7.31 -5.65
CA CYS A 67 -11.18 7.92 -6.81
C CYS A 67 -11.16 6.95 -7.99
N ASN A 68 -11.18 7.50 -9.19
CA ASN A 68 -10.85 6.74 -10.39
C ASN A 68 -9.33 6.66 -10.48
N SER A 69 -8.74 5.63 -9.87
CA SER A 69 -7.28 5.49 -9.76
C SER A 69 -6.60 5.11 -11.08
N ARG A 70 -7.34 4.46 -11.98
CA ARG A 70 -6.81 3.77 -13.17
C ARG A 70 -5.67 2.79 -12.84
N GLY A 71 -5.59 2.31 -11.59
CA GLY A 71 -4.52 1.44 -11.10
C GLY A 71 -3.27 2.16 -10.56
N TYR A 72 -3.32 3.48 -10.35
CA TYR A 72 -2.17 4.26 -9.89
C TYR A 72 -2.37 4.82 -8.49
N GLN A 73 -1.26 5.02 -7.78
CA GLN A 73 -1.23 5.86 -6.58
C GLN A 73 -0.83 7.27 -6.98
N PHE A 74 -1.59 8.28 -6.57
CA PHE A 74 -1.25 9.68 -6.86
C PHE A 74 -1.95 10.64 -5.89
N HIS A 75 -1.46 11.89 -5.85
CA HIS A 75 -2.17 12.99 -5.22
C HIS A 75 -2.86 13.86 -6.26
N SER A 76 -4.07 14.31 -5.98
CA SER A 76 -4.82 15.21 -6.87
C SER A 76 -5.79 16.07 -6.07
N CYS A 77 -6.00 17.32 -6.50
CA CYS A 77 -7.07 18.14 -5.95
C CYS A 77 -8.44 17.53 -6.27
N GLY A 78 -9.40 17.71 -5.37
CA GLY A 78 -10.77 17.25 -5.59
C GLY A 78 -11.46 17.94 -6.78
N GLY A 79 -10.94 19.08 -7.24
CA GLY A 79 -11.42 19.79 -8.43
C GLY A 79 -10.91 19.22 -9.76
N CYS A 80 -10.13 18.14 -9.76
CA CYS A 80 -9.49 17.64 -10.97
C CYS A 80 -10.33 16.61 -11.72
N VAL A 81 -10.25 16.70 -13.05
CA VAL A 81 -10.81 15.74 -14.00
C VAL A 81 -9.69 15.13 -14.82
N TRP A 82 -9.92 13.92 -15.34
CA TRP A 82 -9.03 13.30 -16.30
C TRP A 82 -9.09 14.04 -17.64
N THR A 83 -7.93 14.28 -18.25
CA THR A 83 -7.80 15.09 -19.46
C THR A 83 -8.39 14.44 -20.72
N ASN A 84 -8.40 13.11 -20.77
CA ASN A 84 -8.88 12.35 -21.92
C ASN A 84 -10.41 12.22 -22.00
N ASP A 85 -11.12 12.17 -20.87
CA ASP A 85 -12.57 11.90 -20.82
C ASP A 85 -13.38 12.88 -19.95
N GLY A 86 -12.74 13.81 -19.25
CA GLY A 86 -13.39 14.77 -18.37
C GLY A 86 -14.02 14.17 -17.11
N SER A 87 -13.79 12.90 -16.82
CA SER A 87 -14.34 12.25 -15.62
C SER A 87 -13.61 12.75 -14.36
N TRP A 88 -14.35 12.91 -13.26
CA TRP A 88 -13.74 13.33 -11.99
C TRP A 88 -12.72 12.33 -11.47
N VAL A 89 -11.56 12.84 -11.05
CA VAL A 89 -10.51 12.02 -10.46
C VAL A 89 -10.95 11.48 -9.09
N ILE A 90 -11.57 12.33 -8.26
CA ILE A 90 -12.19 11.94 -7.00
C ILE A 90 -13.68 11.78 -7.23
N THR A 91 -14.20 10.57 -7.08
CA THR A 91 -15.56 10.18 -7.49
C THR A 91 -16.56 10.21 -6.34
N LYS A 92 -16.10 10.10 -5.09
CA LYS A 92 -16.98 10.10 -3.89
C LYS A 92 -16.39 10.94 -2.77
N LYS A 93 -17.24 11.65 -2.01
CA LYS A 93 -16.87 12.58 -0.91
C LYS A 93 -15.78 13.58 -1.32
N ARG A 94 -15.90 14.04 -2.56
CA ARG A 94 -15.03 15.03 -3.20
C ARG A 94 -15.29 16.41 -2.60
N VAL A 95 -14.20 17.12 -2.26
CA VAL A 95 -14.22 18.54 -1.90
C VAL A 95 -13.23 19.25 -2.82
N ALA A 96 -13.70 20.20 -3.63
CA ALA A 96 -12.90 20.78 -4.72
C ALA A 96 -11.61 21.45 -4.22
N THR A 97 -11.64 22.01 -3.01
CA THR A 97 -10.55 22.74 -2.37
C THR A 97 -9.64 21.86 -1.50
N HIS A 98 -9.86 20.54 -1.49
CA HIS A 98 -9.03 19.60 -0.74
C HIS A 98 -8.08 18.86 -1.65
N ILE A 99 -6.96 18.41 -1.08
CA ILE A 99 -6.05 17.47 -1.71
C ILE A 99 -6.32 16.05 -1.22
N PHE A 100 -6.34 15.12 -2.16
CA PHE A 100 -6.58 13.71 -1.89
C PHE A 100 -5.37 12.88 -2.33
N GLU A 101 -5.07 11.81 -1.60
CA GLU A 101 -4.22 10.73 -2.08
C GLU A 101 -5.11 9.57 -2.50
N CYS A 102 -5.05 9.22 -3.78
CA CYS A 102 -5.73 8.07 -4.36
C CYS A 102 -4.81 6.86 -4.31
N SER A 103 -5.32 5.72 -3.84
CA SER A 103 -4.64 4.44 -3.90
C SER A 103 -4.89 3.74 -5.25
N PRO A 104 -4.06 2.75 -5.63
CA PRO A 104 -4.31 1.95 -6.82
C PRO A 104 -5.67 1.23 -6.81
N SER A 105 -6.19 0.88 -5.63
CA SER A 105 -7.50 0.23 -5.44
C SER A 105 -8.71 1.18 -5.60
N GLY A 106 -8.47 2.49 -5.72
CA GLY A 106 -9.53 3.51 -5.81
C GLY A 106 -10.07 3.98 -4.46
N ASP A 107 -9.44 3.57 -3.36
CA ASP A 107 -9.61 4.21 -2.06
C ASP A 107 -8.85 5.53 -2.01
N CYS A 108 -9.27 6.46 -1.15
CA CYS A 108 -8.49 7.67 -0.95
C CYS A 108 -8.46 8.18 0.49
N CYS A 109 -7.42 8.97 0.75
CA CYS A 109 -7.23 9.76 1.94
C CYS A 109 -7.51 11.22 1.63
N ASP A 110 -8.30 11.90 2.46
CA ASP A 110 -8.45 13.35 2.43
C ASP A 110 -7.40 14.00 3.34
N TYR A 111 -6.51 14.82 2.76
CA TYR A 111 -5.48 15.56 3.49
C TYR A 111 -5.95 16.96 3.94
N GLY A 112 -7.17 17.34 3.55
CA GLY A 112 -7.81 18.60 3.87
C GLY A 112 -7.54 19.68 2.84
N HIS A 113 -7.88 20.91 3.23
CA HIS A 113 -7.74 22.09 2.40
C HIS A 113 -6.29 22.34 1.95
N ALA A 114 -6.14 22.74 0.68
CA ALA A 114 -4.90 23.26 0.12
C ALA A 114 -5.21 24.51 -0.70
N ASP A 115 -4.39 25.55 -0.56
CA ASP A 115 -4.65 26.89 -1.13
C ASP A 115 -4.65 26.91 -2.67
N ASP A 116 -3.99 25.96 -3.31
CA ASP A 116 -4.01 25.81 -4.77
C ASP A 116 -5.24 25.04 -5.27
N CYS A 117 -5.85 24.19 -4.45
CA CYS A 117 -6.99 23.39 -4.86
C CYS A 117 -8.28 24.24 -4.97
N GLY A 118 -9.07 23.98 -6.01
CA GLY A 118 -10.26 24.77 -6.34
C GLY A 118 -9.96 26.07 -7.09
N THR A 119 -8.70 26.32 -7.42
CA THR A 119 -8.26 27.41 -8.30
C THR A 119 -7.86 26.88 -9.68
N GLY A 120 -7.60 27.78 -10.63
CA GLY A 120 -7.02 27.41 -11.93
C GLY A 120 -5.58 26.90 -11.88
N LYS A 121 -4.97 26.81 -10.68
CA LYS A 121 -3.60 26.32 -10.45
C LYS A 121 -3.57 25.04 -9.62
N GLY A 122 -4.71 24.38 -9.42
CA GLY A 122 -4.78 23.16 -8.62
C GLY A 122 -3.87 22.07 -9.17
N ARG A 123 -3.17 21.37 -8.27
CA ARG A 123 -2.34 20.22 -8.64
C ARG A 123 -3.20 19.02 -9.05
N CYS A 124 -3.52 18.98 -10.34
CA CYS A 124 -4.16 17.83 -10.95
C CYS A 124 -3.12 16.82 -11.37
N PHE A 125 -3.37 15.55 -11.04
CA PHE A 125 -2.60 14.46 -11.63
C PHE A 125 -2.92 14.38 -13.12
N ILE A 126 -1.91 14.57 -13.96
CA ILE A 126 -2.04 14.53 -15.41
C ILE A 126 -1.48 13.20 -15.89
N ARG A 127 -2.30 12.48 -16.64
CA ARG A 127 -1.83 11.36 -17.44
C ARG A 127 -2.77 11.09 -18.60
N ASP A 128 -2.17 10.95 -19.77
CA ASP A 128 -2.84 10.67 -21.04
C ASP A 128 -3.33 9.23 -21.13
#